data_AF-A0A1I2FGE8-F1
#
_entry.id   AF-A0A1I2FGE8-F1
#
_cell.length_a   1.000
_cell.length_b   1.000
_cell.length_c   1.000
_cell.angle_alpha   90.00
_cell.angle_beta   90.00
_cell.angle_gamma   90.00
#
_symmetry.space_group_name_H-M   'P 1'
#
loop_
_entity.id
_entity.type
_entity.pdbx_description
1 polymer ?
#
loop_
_entity_poly.entity_id
_entity_poly.type
_entity_poly.pdbx_seq_one_letter_code
_entity_poly.pdbx_strand_id
1 'polypeptide(L)'
;MSPIVTVKRELLVRHLQAWAAGALHHARRATYVHGYADGDGGVAAEAAVRVLADLPGLARGRELSMVAVGDDVTEVGRRLEAAQRESGAAAGLSVLPVGGGTDQRLPVALKAAGASRVPLMGFLDAASGGKPPAVTTVAAIAAGKPAEVLLALPPGSPVDPYRGLGFPLVTAAELATGPEPGEVVVFATTSGRSLESFKEALWAVDEFAGVRLRDPGDPERHLLDISLSPHPGPLRRELLAHLERVGAATVTELRTFALTETVYRAADATRVLHTLIDTGAVAREPAHGRLGGDVMIRL
;
A
#
# COMPACT_ATOMS: atom_id res chain seq x y z
N MET A 1 9.68 19.16 -8.10
CA MET A 1 8.95 18.16 -7.29
C MET A 1 9.86 16.95 -7.17
N SER A 2 10.08 16.42 -5.96
CA SER A 2 10.94 15.24 -5.76
C SER A 2 10.40 14.06 -6.59
N PRO A 3 11.26 13.26 -7.24
CA PRO A 3 10.77 12.11 -8.00
C PRO A 3 10.03 11.07 -7.15
N ILE A 4 10.45 10.89 -5.89
CA ILE A 4 9.75 10.04 -4.92
C ILE A 4 8.33 10.55 -4.65
N VAL A 5 8.14 11.87 -4.54
CA VAL A 5 6.81 12.48 -4.35
C VAL A 5 5.90 12.18 -5.54
N THR A 6 6.43 12.22 -6.77
CA THR A 6 5.68 11.84 -7.98
C THR A 6 5.25 10.38 -7.92
N VAL A 7 6.16 9.46 -7.60
CA VAL A 7 5.86 8.02 -7.50
C VAL A 7 4.84 7.72 -6.40
N LYS A 8 4.98 8.30 -5.20
CA LYS A 8 4.00 8.14 -4.11
C LYS A 8 2.61 8.60 -4.52
N ARG A 9 2.52 9.75 -5.18
CA ARG A 9 1.24 10.29 -5.66
C ARG A 9 0.62 9.39 -6.73
N GLU A 10 1.41 8.90 -7.67
CA GLU A 10 0.93 7.98 -8.70
C GLU A 10 0.43 6.66 -8.06
N LEU A 11 1.21 6.09 -7.14
CA LEU A 11 0.84 4.88 -6.41
C LEU A 11 -0.46 5.09 -5.62
N LEU A 12 -0.58 6.21 -4.90
CA LEU A 12 -1.81 6.59 -4.21
C LEU A 12 -3.00 6.65 -5.17
N VAL A 13 -2.88 7.38 -6.29
CA VAL A 13 -3.96 7.56 -7.26
C VAL A 13 -4.43 6.22 -7.82
N ARG A 14 -3.50 5.37 -8.27
CA ARG A 14 -3.80 4.04 -8.81
C ARG A 14 -4.49 3.15 -7.78
N HIS A 15 -3.93 3.07 -6.57
CA HIS A 15 -4.50 2.24 -5.50
C HIS A 15 -5.87 2.74 -5.06
N LEU A 16 -6.02 4.06 -4.88
CA LEU A 16 -7.26 4.68 -4.43
C LEU A 16 -8.39 4.48 -5.45
N GLN A 17 -8.09 4.61 -6.75
CA GLN A 17 -9.06 4.36 -7.82
C GLN A 17 -9.58 2.92 -7.79
N ALA A 18 -8.67 1.94 -7.69
CA ALA A 18 -9.03 0.53 -7.61
C ALA A 18 -9.81 0.20 -6.32
N TRP A 19 -9.33 0.68 -5.18
CA TRP A 19 -9.98 0.47 -3.89
C TRP A 19 -11.38 1.07 -3.85
N ALA A 20 -11.55 2.33 -4.27
CA ALA A 20 -12.82 3.03 -4.13
C ALA A 20 -13.90 2.43 -5.03
N ALA A 21 -13.54 2.02 -6.25
CA ALA A 21 -14.43 1.28 -7.13
C ALA A 21 -14.90 -0.04 -6.49
N GLY A 22 -13.99 -0.81 -5.90
CA GLY A 22 -14.33 -2.05 -5.18
C GLY A 22 -15.17 -1.80 -3.93
N ALA A 23 -14.80 -0.82 -3.12
CA ALA A 23 -15.49 -0.48 -1.87
C ALA A 23 -16.95 -0.10 -2.09
N LEU A 24 -17.23 0.76 -3.07
CA LEU A 24 -18.60 1.22 -3.38
C LEU A 24 -19.43 0.16 -4.12
N HIS A 25 -18.78 -0.81 -4.77
CA HIS A 25 -19.47 -1.97 -5.33
C HIS A 25 -20.03 -2.87 -4.21
N HIS A 26 -19.27 -3.07 -3.12
CA HIS A 26 -19.65 -3.98 -2.04
C HIS A 26 -20.40 -3.33 -0.88
N ALA A 27 -20.23 -2.04 -0.63
CA ALA A 27 -20.84 -1.34 0.49
C ALA A 27 -21.54 -0.05 0.06
N ARG A 28 -22.59 0.35 0.79
CA ARG A 28 -23.28 1.63 0.52
C ARG A 28 -22.45 2.84 0.96
N ARG A 29 -21.63 2.65 1.98
CA ARG A 29 -20.77 3.68 2.56
C ARG A 29 -19.33 3.20 2.57
N ALA A 30 -18.39 4.08 2.29
CA ALA A 30 -16.97 3.85 2.44
C ALA A 30 -16.29 5.09 3.00
N THR A 31 -15.14 4.92 3.64
CA THR A 31 -14.37 6.03 4.21
C THR A 31 -12.93 5.97 3.71
N TYR A 32 -12.43 7.10 3.22
CA TYR A 32 -11.03 7.34 2.95
C TYR A 32 -10.49 8.32 3.99
N VAL A 33 -9.34 8.04 4.58
CA VAL A 33 -8.65 8.98 5.47
C VAL A 33 -7.29 9.34 4.89
N HIS A 34 -6.99 10.63 4.85
CA HIS A 34 -5.72 11.18 4.40
C HIS A 34 -5.06 11.88 5.59
N GLY A 35 -4.03 11.28 6.16
CA GLY A 35 -3.25 11.87 7.25
C GLY A 35 -2.05 12.66 6.72
N TYR A 36 -1.62 13.67 7.47
CA TYR A 36 -0.60 14.65 7.05
C TYR A 36 -1.04 15.41 5.80
N ALA A 37 -2.33 15.77 5.72
CA ALA A 37 -2.94 16.39 4.55
C ALA A 37 -2.35 17.76 4.17
N ASP A 38 -1.63 18.41 5.09
CA ASP A 38 -0.91 19.66 4.92
C ASP A 38 0.60 19.47 4.68
N GLY A 39 1.13 18.25 4.83
CA GLY A 39 2.57 17.96 4.77
C GLY A 39 3.21 18.24 3.41
N ASP A 40 2.47 18.10 2.31
CA ASP A 40 2.90 18.45 0.96
C ASP A 40 2.18 19.70 0.41
N GLY A 41 1.61 20.51 1.32
CA GLY A 41 0.74 21.63 0.96
C GLY A 41 -0.60 21.19 0.36
N GLY A 42 -1.06 19.96 0.60
CA GLY A 42 -2.37 19.46 0.17
C GLY A 42 -2.42 18.91 -1.25
N VAL A 43 -1.28 18.71 -1.90
CA VAL A 43 -1.23 18.26 -3.31
C VAL A 43 -1.72 16.82 -3.45
N ALA A 44 -1.27 15.91 -2.59
CA ALA A 44 -1.72 14.52 -2.58
C ALA A 44 -3.19 14.39 -2.16
N ALA A 45 -3.63 15.19 -1.18
CA ALA A 45 -5.02 15.22 -0.74
C ALA A 45 -5.95 15.72 -1.87
N GLU A 46 -5.55 16.76 -2.60
CA GLU A 46 -6.31 17.27 -3.76
C GLU A 46 -6.37 16.25 -4.89
N ALA A 47 -5.27 15.53 -5.16
CA ALA A 47 -5.25 14.43 -6.12
C ALA A 47 -6.22 13.32 -5.71
N ALA A 48 -6.28 12.98 -4.43
CA ALA A 48 -7.24 12.02 -3.92
C ALA A 48 -8.69 12.49 -4.12
N VAL A 49 -9.02 13.75 -3.83
CA VAL A 49 -10.38 14.29 -4.09
C VAL A 49 -10.76 14.13 -5.56
N ARG A 50 -9.88 14.47 -6.50
CA ARG A 50 -10.16 14.32 -7.95
C ARG A 50 -10.46 12.88 -8.33
N VAL A 51 -9.67 11.92 -7.84
CA VAL A 51 -9.89 10.48 -8.08
C VAL A 51 -11.24 10.04 -7.52
N LEU A 52 -11.55 10.43 -6.28
CA LEU A 52 -12.78 10.03 -5.63
C LEU A 52 -14.01 10.67 -6.27
N ALA A 53 -13.89 11.92 -6.72
CA ALA A 53 -14.95 12.67 -7.37
C ALA A 53 -15.32 12.10 -8.74
N ASP A 54 -14.36 11.51 -9.46
CA ASP A 54 -14.56 10.90 -10.78
C ASP A 54 -15.21 9.50 -10.73
N LEU A 55 -15.58 9.01 -9.53
CA LEU A 55 -16.15 7.67 -9.37
C LEU A 55 -17.60 7.59 -9.92
N PRO A 56 -17.88 6.70 -10.89
CA PRO A 56 -19.21 6.57 -11.48
C PRO A 56 -20.31 6.12 -10.50
N GLY A 57 -19.92 5.57 -9.34
CA GLY A 57 -20.83 5.00 -8.35
C GLY A 57 -21.49 6.00 -7.41
N LEU A 58 -20.93 7.21 -7.25
CA LEU A 58 -21.39 8.20 -6.28
C LEU A 58 -22.79 8.73 -6.58
N ALA A 59 -23.16 8.81 -7.86
CA ALA A 59 -24.49 9.25 -8.30
C ALA A 59 -25.63 8.26 -7.97
N ARG A 60 -25.35 7.05 -7.45
CA ARG A 60 -26.34 5.98 -7.22
C ARG A 60 -26.76 5.81 -5.75
N GLY A 61 -26.69 6.88 -4.96
CA GLY A 61 -27.02 6.85 -3.53
C GLY A 61 -25.99 6.11 -2.66
N ARG A 62 -24.76 5.99 -3.18
CA ARG A 62 -23.58 5.53 -2.46
C ARG A 62 -22.87 6.74 -1.85
N GLU A 63 -22.34 6.57 -0.65
CA GLU A 63 -21.69 7.66 0.10
C GLU A 63 -20.22 7.31 0.33
N LEU A 64 -19.36 8.27 0.05
CA LEU A 64 -17.94 8.21 0.30
C LEU A 64 -17.55 9.40 1.15
N SER A 65 -16.93 9.16 2.30
CA SER A 65 -16.40 10.22 3.15
C SER A 65 -14.89 10.25 3.06
N MET A 66 -14.32 11.40 2.72
CA MET A 66 -12.90 11.68 2.84
C MET A 66 -12.67 12.51 4.10
N VAL A 67 -11.80 12.02 4.99
CA VAL A 67 -11.35 12.75 6.19
C VAL A 67 -9.89 13.16 5.97
N ALA A 68 -9.63 14.46 5.82
CA ALA A 68 -8.28 14.98 5.63
C ALA A 68 -7.76 15.56 6.95
N VAL A 69 -6.74 14.93 7.55
CA VAL A 69 -6.22 15.28 8.88
C VAL A 69 -4.80 15.84 8.76
N GLY A 70 -4.52 16.95 9.44
CA GLY A 70 -3.23 17.62 9.43
C GLY A 70 -3.06 18.54 10.65
N ASP A 71 -1.95 19.29 10.70
CA ASP A 71 -1.72 20.28 11.75
C ASP A 71 -2.61 21.51 11.51
N ASP A 72 -2.45 22.18 10.37
CA ASP A 72 -3.31 23.26 9.89
C ASP A 72 -3.84 22.96 8.49
N VAL A 73 -5.10 22.56 8.42
CA VAL A 73 -5.80 22.20 7.19
C VAL A 73 -6.69 23.31 6.66
N THR A 74 -6.54 24.56 7.11
CA THR A 74 -7.45 25.65 6.72
C THR A 74 -7.35 25.96 5.22
N GLU A 75 -6.12 26.13 4.71
CA GLU A 75 -5.88 26.39 3.29
C GLU A 75 -6.14 25.14 2.44
N VAL A 76 -5.67 23.99 2.92
CA VAL A 76 -5.91 22.68 2.28
C VAL A 76 -7.41 22.46 2.12
N GLY A 77 -8.20 22.68 3.17
CA GLY A 77 -9.65 22.53 3.16
C GLY A 77 -10.32 23.37 2.07
N ARG A 78 -9.95 24.65 1.94
CA ARG A 78 -10.47 25.53 0.87
C ARG A 78 -10.15 24.98 -0.53
N ARG A 79 -8.95 24.43 -0.73
CA ARG A 79 -8.56 23.79 -2.00
C ARG A 79 -9.29 22.49 -2.26
N LEU A 80 -9.50 21.65 -1.24
CA LEU A 80 -10.26 20.41 -1.38
C LEU A 80 -11.72 20.69 -1.74
N GLU A 81 -12.34 21.70 -1.13
CA GLU A 81 -13.69 22.16 -1.48
C GLU A 81 -13.77 22.71 -2.91
N ALA A 82 -12.74 23.44 -3.35
CA ALA A 82 -12.64 23.91 -4.74
C ALA A 82 -12.55 22.73 -5.71
N ALA A 83 -11.63 21.79 -5.47
CA ALA A 83 -11.46 20.59 -6.30
C ALA A 83 -12.74 19.74 -6.36
N GLN A 84 -13.44 19.56 -5.24
CA GLN A 84 -14.71 18.84 -5.21
C GLN A 84 -15.79 19.52 -6.07
N ARG A 85 -15.88 20.87 -6.01
CA ARG A 85 -16.84 21.64 -6.81
C ARG A 85 -16.53 21.58 -8.29
N GLU A 86 -15.26 21.70 -8.67
CA GLU A 86 -14.80 21.62 -10.06
C GLU A 86 -15.13 20.27 -10.69
N SER A 87 -15.02 19.18 -9.91
CA SER A 87 -15.36 17.83 -10.39
C SER A 87 -16.86 17.53 -10.43
N GLY A 88 -17.74 18.45 -9.99
CA GLY A 88 -19.20 18.23 -9.99
C GLY A 88 -19.69 17.15 -9.01
N ALA A 89 -18.81 16.60 -8.16
CA ALA A 89 -19.09 15.49 -7.25
C ALA A 89 -19.70 15.95 -5.91
N ALA A 90 -20.61 16.93 -5.96
CA ALA A 90 -21.33 17.38 -4.76
C ALA A 90 -22.29 16.31 -4.22
N ALA A 91 -22.74 15.38 -5.08
CA ALA A 91 -23.58 14.25 -4.69
C ALA A 91 -22.73 13.00 -4.40
N GLY A 92 -22.74 12.55 -3.14
CA GLY A 92 -22.16 11.25 -2.73
C GLY A 92 -20.73 11.29 -2.19
N LEU A 93 -19.94 12.34 -2.46
CA LEU A 93 -18.65 12.56 -1.79
C LEU A 93 -18.80 13.63 -0.69
N SER A 94 -18.27 13.38 0.50
CA SER A 94 -18.16 14.36 1.58
C SER A 94 -16.70 14.49 1.99
N VAL A 95 -16.15 15.72 1.96
CA VAL A 95 -14.77 15.98 2.36
C VAL A 95 -14.77 16.74 3.68
N LEU A 96 -14.05 16.23 4.67
CA LEU A 96 -13.96 16.79 6.02
C LEU A 96 -12.49 17.07 6.40
N PRO A 97 -12.04 18.33 6.30
CA PRO A 97 -10.76 18.76 6.86
C PRO A 97 -10.82 18.77 8.40
N VAL A 98 -9.80 18.21 9.06
CA VAL A 98 -9.65 18.18 10.52
C VAL A 98 -8.23 18.63 10.92
N GLY A 99 -8.14 19.79 11.57
CA GLY A 99 -6.87 20.33 12.08
C GLY A 99 -6.54 19.88 13.52
N GLY A 100 -5.28 20.07 13.92
CA GLY A 100 -4.80 19.76 15.27
C GLY A 100 -3.98 18.48 15.39
N GLY A 101 -3.38 18.02 14.29
CA GLY A 101 -2.37 16.96 14.25
C GLY A 101 -2.93 15.58 13.94
N THR A 102 -2.27 14.87 13.02
CA THR A 102 -2.70 13.55 12.54
C THR A 102 -2.84 12.54 13.68
N ASP A 103 -1.83 12.40 14.53
CA ASP A 103 -1.83 11.40 15.60
C ASP A 103 -2.88 11.70 16.68
N GLN A 104 -3.15 12.98 16.95
CA GLN A 104 -4.09 13.41 17.97
C GLN A 104 -5.55 13.31 17.49
N ARG A 105 -5.80 13.54 16.19
CA ARG A 105 -7.15 13.73 15.66
C ARG A 105 -7.69 12.56 14.86
N LEU A 106 -6.84 11.78 14.19
CA LEU A 106 -7.31 10.73 13.29
C LEU A 106 -8.24 9.71 13.98
N PRO A 107 -7.91 9.13 15.16
CA PRO A 107 -8.82 8.17 15.80
C PRO A 107 -10.19 8.77 16.15
N VAL A 108 -10.21 10.03 16.59
CA VAL A 108 -11.45 10.77 16.93
C VAL A 108 -12.25 11.07 15.67
N ALA A 109 -11.59 11.53 14.62
CA ALA A 109 -12.22 11.85 13.34
C ALA A 109 -12.83 10.61 12.67
N LEU A 110 -12.15 9.47 12.70
CA LEU A 110 -12.69 8.19 12.20
C LEU A 110 -13.94 7.76 12.97
N LYS A 111 -13.95 7.92 14.30
CA LYS A 111 -15.12 7.62 15.12
C LYS A 111 -16.29 8.55 14.78
N ALA A 112 -16.03 9.85 14.65
CA ALA A 112 -17.04 10.85 14.29
C ALA A 112 -17.62 10.62 12.88
N ALA A 113 -16.78 10.18 11.93
CA ALA A 113 -17.19 9.83 10.57
C ALA A 113 -17.93 8.49 10.48
N GLY A 114 -18.07 7.74 11.59
CA GLY A 114 -18.72 6.42 11.58
C GLY A 114 -17.96 5.38 10.75
N ALA A 115 -16.63 5.51 10.65
CA ALA A 115 -15.78 4.68 9.79
C ALA A 115 -15.62 3.22 10.26
N SER A 116 -16.22 2.85 11.40
CA SER A 116 -16.16 1.48 11.91
C SER A 116 -17.07 0.55 11.10
N ARG A 117 -16.56 -0.65 10.79
CA ARG A 117 -17.28 -1.72 10.07
C ARG A 117 -17.77 -1.33 8.65
N VAL A 118 -17.24 -0.27 8.08
CA VAL A 118 -17.37 0.07 6.65
C VAL A 118 -16.01 -0.09 5.97
N PRO A 119 -15.94 -0.27 4.65
CA PRO A 119 -14.66 -0.22 3.93
C PRO A 119 -13.91 1.06 4.29
N LEU A 120 -12.69 0.91 4.81
CA LEU A 120 -11.85 2.02 5.25
C LEU A 120 -10.46 1.86 4.64
N MET A 121 -10.01 2.90 3.94
CA MET A 121 -8.63 3.00 3.46
C MET A 121 -7.99 4.25 4.04
N GLY A 122 -6.81 4.09 4.63
CA GLY A 122 -6.00 5.21 5.08
C GLY A 122 -4.75 5.40 4.23
N PHE A 123 -4.44 6.65 3.92
CA PHE A 123 -3.14 7.05 3.41
C PHE A 123 -2.48 8.02 4.40
N LEU A 124 -1.33 7.65 4.95
CA LEU A 124 -0.59 8.49 5.90
C LEU A 124 0.78 8.83 5.33
N ASP A 125 0.95 10.06 4.81
CA ASP A 125 2.24 10.51 4.26
C ASP A 125 3.14 11.14 5.32
N ALA A 126 3.56 10.30 6.26
CA ALA A 126 4.39 10.70 7.39
C ALA A 126 5.83 11.08 6.98
N ALA A 127 6.28 10.66 5.78
CA ALA A 127 7.52 11.11 5.18
C ALA A 127 7.53 12.64 4.99
N SER A 128 6.40 13.22 4.58
CA SER A 128 6.22 14.68 4.48
C SER A 128 6.16 15.37 5.85
N GLY A 129 5.74 14.66 6.89
CA GLY A 129 5.74 15.12 8.29
C GLY A 129 7.07 14.90 9.05
N GLY A 130 8.05 14.22 8.44
CA GLY A 130 9.39 14.01 9.00
C GLY A 130 9.49 13.02 10.18
N LYS A 131 8.38 12.43 10.63
CA LYS A 131 8.36 11.43 11.71
C LYS A 131 7.35 10.32 11.41
N PRO A 132 7.65 9.05 11.74
CA PRO A 132 6.68 7.96 11.59
C PRO A 132 5.41 8.21 12.43
N PRO A 133 4.23 7.77 11.96
CA PRO A 133 2.98 7.93 12.71
C PRO A 133 2.97 7.09 13.98
N ALA A 134 2.23 7.51 15.00
CA ALA A 134 2.05 6.69 16.18
C ALA A 134 1.35 5.36 15.83
N VAL A 135 1.79 4.24 16.42
CA VAL A 135 1.18 2.92 16.18
C VAL A 135 -0.31 2.89 16.49
N THR A 136 -0.77 3.68 17.47
CA THR A 136 -2.18 3.85 17.83
C THR A 136 -2.99 4.53 16.72
N THR A 137 -2.37 5.44 15.97
CA THR A 137 -2.98 6.12 14.82
C THR A 137 -3.23 5.14 13.69
N VAL A 138 -2.23 4.31 13.38
CA VAL A 138 -2.36 3.26 12.35
C VAL A 138 -3.35 2.19 12.78
N ALA A 139 -3.31 1.75 14.04
CA ALA A 139 -4.24 0.75 14.57
C ALA A 139 -5.71 1.20 14.54
N ALA A 140 -5.99 2.51 14.64
CA ALA A 140 -7.35 3.03 14.55
C ALA A 140 -8.01 2.74 13.19
N ILE A 141 -7.22 2.63 12.11
CA ILE A 141 -7.69 2.33 10.75
C ILE A 141 -8.19 0.87 10.65
N ALA A 142 -7.68 -0.05 11.49
CA ALA A 142 -8.11 -1.45 11.50
C ALA A 142 -9.57 -1.63 11.97
N ALA A 143 -10.25 -0.58 12.42
CA ALA A 143 -11.68 -0.62 12.76
C ALA A 143 -12.61 -0.78 11.53
N GLY A 144 -12.09 -0.58 10.31
CA GLY A 144 -12.80 -0.77 9.05
C GLY A 144 -13.07 -2.23 8.71
N LYS A 145 -13.98 -2.48 7.76
CA LYS A 145 -14.28 -3.81 7.21
C LYS A 145 -14.66 -3.73 5.71
N PRO A 146 -13.75 -4.10 4.78
CA PRO A 146 -12.33 -4.36 5.00
C PRO A 146 -11.56 -3.10 5.41
N ALA A 147 -10.36 -3.29 5.97
CA ALA A 147 -9.46 -2.20 6.35
C ALA A 147 -8.15 -2.30 5.54
N GLU A 148 -7.68 -1.15 5.05
CA GLU A 148 -6.43 -0.99 4.31
C GLU A 148 -5.69 0.26 4.76
N VAL A 149 -4.37 0.21 4.80
CA VAL A 149 -3.55 1.40 5.05
C VAL A 149 -2.30 1.39 4.17
N LEU A 150 -2.04 2.53 3.52
CA LEU A 150 -0.81 2.85 2.82
C LEU A 150 -0.07 3.93 3.61
N LEU A 151 1.09 3.58 4.15
CA LEU A 151 1.97 4.50 4.87
C LEU A 151 3.12 4.90 3.96
N ALA A 152 3.51 6.16 3.97
CA ALA A 152 4.81 6.59 3.51
C ALA A 152 5.60 7.09 4.72
N LEU A 153 6.73 6.44 5.00
CA LEU A 153 7.55 6.67 6.18
C LEU A 153 8.83 7.43 5.79
N PRO A 154 9.36 8.29 6.68
CA PRO A 154 10.65 8.93 6.46
C PRO A 154 11.77 7.91 6.22
N PRO A 155 12.88 8.32 5.59
CA PRO A 155 14.02 7.44 5.38
C PRO A 155 14.55 6.77 6.65
N GLY A 156 14.87 5.47 6.53
CA GLY A 156 15.40 4.67 7.65
C GLY A 156 14.37 4.28 8.72
N SER A 157 13.08 4.56 8.50
CA SER A 157 12.03 4.19 9.46
C SER A 157 11.81 2.67 9.52
N PRO A 158 11.67 2.09 10.73
CA PRO A 158 11.38 0.67 10.88
C PRO A 158 9.92 0.35 10.50
N VAL A 159 9.70 -0.82 9.91
CA VAL A 159 8.37 -1.33 9.52
C VAL A 159 7.72 -2.19 10.62
N ASP A 160 8.53 -2.91 11.40
CA ASP A 160 8.06 -3.87 12.40
C ASP A 160 7.03 -3.34 13.41
N PRO A 161 7.11 -2.08 13.89
CA PRO A 161 6.08 -1.53 14.79
C PRO A 161 4.66 -1.52 14.21
N TYR A 162 4.52 -1.59 12.88
CA TYR A 162 3.22 -1.59 12.21
C TYR A 162 2.68 -2.99 11.90
N ARG A 163 3.47 -4.03 12.15
CA ARG A 163 3.02 -5.42 12.04
C ARG A 163 2.12 -5.78 13.23
N GLY A 164 1.06 -6.54 12.97
CA GLY A 164 0.14 -7.00 14.02
C GLY A 164 -0.88 -5.96 14.51
N LEU A 165 -0.98 -4.78 13.89
CA LEU A 165 -1.95 -3.72 14.26
C LEU A 165 -3.38 -3.99 13.77
N GLY A 166 -3.80 -5.25 13.69
CA GLY A 166 -5.11 -5.66 13.14
C GLY A 166 -5.12 -5.91 11.63
N PHE A 167 -3.96 -5.79 10.98
CA PHE A 167 -3.76 -6.15 9.58
C PHE A 167 -2.95 -7.46 9.50
N PRO A 168 -3.56 -8.58 9.05
CA PRO A 168 -2.86 -9.87 8.94
C PRO A 168 -1.81 -9.89 7.84
N LEU A 169 -1.91 -8.99 6.85
CA LEU A 169 -1.01 -8.91 5.72
C LEU A 169 -0.35 -7.55 5.69
N VAL A 170 0.98 -7.53 5.69
CA VAL A 170 1.82 -6.33 5.64
C VAL A 170 2.92 -6.57 4.62
N THR A 171 3.25 -5.55 3.85
CA THR A 171 4.43 -5.50 2.97
C THR A 171 5.06 -4.13 3.04
N ALA A 172 6.34 -4.05 2.72
CA ALA A 172 7.02 -2.77 2.52
C ALA A 172 7.89 -2.77 1.26
N ALA A 173 8.21 -1.58 0.79
CA ALA A 173 9.23 -1.31 -0.22
C ALA A 173 9.89 0.04 0.06
N GLU A 174 11.19 0.14 -0.11
CA GLU A 174 11.92 1.41 -0.05
C GLU A 174 11.96 2.05 -1.45
N LEU A 175 11.58 3.33 -1.54
CA LEU A 175 11.69 4.17 -2.73
C LEU A 175 13.01 4.93 -2.69
N ALA A 176 14.00 4.48 -3.46
CA ALA A 176 15.36 4.98 -3.41
C ALA A 176 15.78 5.69 -4.71
N THR A 177 16.50 6.79 -4.60
CA THR A 177 17.16 7.47 -5.74
C THR A 177 18.67 7.26 -5.75
N GLY A 178 19.20 6.44 -4.84
CA GLY A 178 20.64 6.27 -4.63
C GLY A 178 21.00 5.30 -3.50
N PRO A 179 22.24 5.36 -2.99
CA PRO A 179 22.73 4.46 -1.94
C PRO A 179 22.16 4.80 -0.56
N GLU A 180 21.85 6.07 -0.32
CA GLU A 180 21.25 6.51 0.94
C GLU A 180 19.87 5.87 1.16
N PRO A 181 19.43 5.71 2.43
CA PRO A 181 18.07 5.34 2.73
C PRO A 181 17.06 6.27 2.04
N GLY A 182 16.13 5.67 1.31
CA GLY A 182 14.97 6.34 0.74
C GLY A 182 13.74 6.24 1.64
N GLU A 183 12.64 6.85 1.22
CA GLU A 183 11.35 6.75 1.91
C GLU A 183 10.80 5.33 1.82
N VAL A 184 10.11 4.86 2.86
CA VAL A 184 9.55 3.50 2.87
C VAL A 184 8.04 3.56 2.69
N VAL A 185 7.52 2.89 1.67
CA VAL A 185 6.08 2.66 1.53
C VAL A 185 5.71 1.34 2.20
N VAL A 186 4.73 1.38 3.10
CA VAL A 186 4.19 0.19 3.78
C VAL A 186 2.73 0.06 3.41
N PHE A 187 2.32 -1.12 2.98
CA PHE A 187 0.91 -1.44 2.76
C PHE A 187 0.48 -2.55 3.70
N ALA A 188 -0.62 -2.32 4.42
CA ALA A 188 -1.20 -3.29 5.32
C ALA A 188 -2.70 -3.44 5.05
N THR A 189 -3.19 -4.68 5.05
CA THR A 189 -4.56 -5.00 4.64
C THR A 189 -5.08 -6.28 5.29
N THR A 190 -6.40 -6.43 5.31
CA THR A 190 -7.08 -7.69 5.63
C THR A 190 -7.36 -8.56 4.39
N SER A 191 -6.93 -8.15 3.19
CA SER A 191 -7.32 -8.75 1.91
C SER A 191 -6.10 -9.13 1.08
N GLY A 192 -5.91 -10.44 0.81
CA GLY A 192 -4.84 -10.92 -0.07
C GLY A 192 -4.95 -10.35 -1.49
N ARG A 193 -6.17 -10.16 -2.00
CA ARG A 193 -6.40 -9.53 -3.31
C ARG A 193 -5.93 -8.07 -3.34
N SER A 194 -6.17 -7.33 -2.26
CA SER A 194 -5.74 -5.93 -2.16
C SER A 194 -4.22 -5.84 -2.07
N LEU A 195 -3.57 -6.77 -1.36
CA LEU A 195 -2.11 -6.88 -1.31
C LEU A 195 -1.51 -7.15 -2.69
N GLU A 196 -2.05 -8.13 -3.43
CA GLU A 196 -1.61 -8.41 -4.81
C GLU A 196 -1.81 -7.19 -5.72
N SER A 197 -2.96 -6.53 -5.63
CA SER A 197 -3.26 -5.33 -6.43
C SER A 197 -2.31 -4.17 -6.12
N PHE A 198 -1.96 -3.98 -4.84
CA PHE A 198 -0.96 -3.01 -4.41
C PHE A 198 0.42 -3.32 -5.01
N LYS A 199 0.85 -4.58 -4.99
CA LYS A 199 2.13 -5.00 -5.57
C LYS A 199 2.17 -4.79 -7.08
N GLU A 200 1.08 -5.08 -7.79
CA GLU A 200 0.99 -4.75 -9.21
C GLU A 200 1.09 -3.24 -9.45
N ALA A 201 0.39 -2.42 -8.65
CA ALA A 201 0.48 -0.96 -8.75
C ALA A 201 1.91 -0.44 -8.46
N LEU A 202 2.59 -1.01 -7.47
CA LEU A 202 3.97 -0.67 -7.10
C LEU A 202 4.96 -0.92 -8.26
N TRP A 203 4.81 -2.03 -8.99
CA TRP A 203 5.66 -2.37 -10.14
C TRP A 203 5.23 -1.72 -11.45
N ALA A 204 4.06 -1.05 -11.48
CA ALA A 204 3.49 -0.40 -12.65
C ALA A 204 3.55 1.14 -12.59
N VAL A 205 4.14 1.72 -11.54
CA VAL A 205 4.51 3.15 -11.54
C VAL A 205 5.56 3.40 -12.62
N ASP A 206 5.56 4.58 -13.21
CA ASP A 206 6.36 4.84 -14.41
C ASP A 206 7.88 4.76 -14.12
N GLU A 207 8.60 4.00 -14.96
CA GLU A 207 10.05 3.75 -14.88
C GLU A 207 10.87 5.07 -14.97
N PHE A 208 10.30 6.10 -15.58
CA PHE A 208 10.98 7.37 -15.87
C PHE A 208 11.20 8.30 -14.66
N ALA A 209 10.80 7.91 -13.45
CA ALA A 209 10.98 8.76 -12.27
C ALA A 209 12.42 8.76 -11.70
N GLY A 210 13.34 7.91 -12.18
CA GLY A 210 14.67 7.79 -11.55
C GLY A 210 14.63 7.26 -10.11
N VAL A 211 13.49 6.68 -9.73
CA VAL A 211 13.26 6.01 -8.46
C VAL A 211 13.38 4.52 -8.70
N ARG A 212 14.08 3.84 -7.79
CA ARG A 212 14.26 2.40 -7.76
C ARG A 212 13.61 1.84 -6.51
N LEU A 213 13.25 0.56 -6.55
CA LEU A 213 12.80 -0.16 -5.38
C LEU A 213 13.99 -0.79 -4.68
N ARG A 214 13.93 -0.84 -3.36
CA ARG A 214 14.80 -1.67 -2.54
C ARG A 214 13.93 -2.42 -1.55
N ASP A 215 14.31 -3.65 -1.28
CA ASP A 215 13.68 -4.45 -0.25
C ASP A 215 14.19 -4.02 1.12
N PRO A 216 13.33 -3.57 2.05
CA PRO A 216 13.77 -3.23 3.40
C PRO A 216 14.36 -4.44 4.16
N GLY A 217 14.01 -5.66 3.76
CA GLY A 217 14.54 -6.90 4.33
C GLY A 217 15.84 -7.40 3.69
N ASP A 218 16.23 -6.88 2.51
CA ASP A 218 17.44 -7.33 1.81
C ASP A 218 18.70 -6.79 2.50
N PRO A 219 19.52 -7.65 3.13
CA PRO A 219 20.75 -7.22 3.80
C PRO A 219 21.77 -6.60 2.85
N GLU A 220 21.73 -6.96 1.56
CA GLU A 220 22.61 -6.44 0.52
C GLU A 220 22.09 -5.13 -0.09
N ARG A 221 20.87 -4.71 0.26
CA ARG A 221 20.24 -3.44 -0.13
C ARG A 221 20.22 -3.19 -1.65
N HIS A 222 19.92 -4.23 -2.44
CA HIS A 222 19.87 -4.17 -3.89
C HIS A 222 18.89 -3.09 -4.38
N LEU A 223 19.37 -2.29 -5.34
CA LEU A 223 18.52 -1.37 -6.08
C LEU A 223 17.92 -2.10 -7.29
N LEU A 224 16.60 -2.04 -7.39
CA LEU A 224 15.80 -2.68 -8.43
C LEU A 224 15.16 -1.60 -9.29
N ASP A 225 15.45 -1.62 -10.59
CA ASP A 225 14.72 -0.78 -11.54
C ASP A 225 13.25 -1.21 -11.59
N ILE A 226 12.34 -0.24 -11.58
CA ILE A 226 10.89 -0.49 -11.63
C ILE A 226 10.55 -1.03 -13.01
N SER A 227 10.08 -2.27 -13.06
CA SER A 227 9.74 -2.95 -14.31
C SER A 227 8.61 -3.94 -14.12
N LEU A 228 7.79 -4.12 -15.16
CA LEU A 228 6.79 -5.19 -15.20
C LEU A 228 7.42 -6.60 -15.15
N SER A 229 8.70 -6.72 -15.47
CA SER A 229 9.49 -7.96 -15.43
C SER A 229 10.75 -7.75 -14.56
N PRO A 230 10.60 -7.71 -13.23
CA PRO A 230 11.72 -7.41 -12.34
C PRO A 230 12.77 -8.52 -12.39
N HIS A 231 14.03 -8.15 -12.14
CA HIS A 231 15.14 -9.10 -12.15
C HIS A 231 14.91 -10.20 -11.09
N PRO A 232 14.93 -11.50 -11.46
CA PRO A 232 14.54 -12.59 -10.57
C PRO A 232 15.63 -12.99 -9.56
N GLY A 233 16.87 -12.57 -9.75
CA GLY A 233 18.02 -13.01 -8.96
C GLY A 233 17.88 -12.78 -7.45
N PRO A 234 17.55 -11.56 -6.97
CA PRO A 234 17.33 -11.32 -5.54
C PRO A 234 16.22 -12.20 -4.96
N LEU A 235 15.05 -12.28 -5.61
CA LEU A 235 13.97 -13.16 -5.17
C LEU A 235 14.38 -14.64 -5.10
N ARG A 236 15.20 -15.10 -6.05
CA ARG A 236 15.75 -16.47 -6.02
C ARG A 236 16.56 -16.73 -4.75
N ARG A 237 17.41 -15.78 -4.35
CA ARG A 237 18.21 -15.91 -3.12
C ARG A 237 17.31 -15.94 -1.88
N GLU A 238 16.35 -15.03 -1.80
CA GLU A 238 15.40 -14.95 -0.69
C GLU A 238 14.55 -16.22 -0.54
N LEU A 239 14.06 -16.79 -1.65
CA LEU A 239 13.28 -18.04 -1.60
C LEU A 239 14.11 -19.24 -1.14
N LEU A 240 15.37 -19.34 -1.58
CA LEU A 240 16.27 -20.40 -1.14
C LEU A 240 16.62 -20.23 0.35
N ALA A 241 16.97 -19.03 0.79
CA ALA A 241 17.24 -18.73 2.20
C ALA A 241 16.01 -19.00 3.09
N HIS A 242 14.81 -18.69 2.60
CA HIS A 242 13.57 -19.03 3.28
C HIS A 242 13.42 -20.54 3.45
N LEU A 243 13.60 -21.31 2.38
CA LEU A 243 13.52 -22.77 2.40
C LEU A 243 14.59 -23.40 3.29
N GLU A 244 15.82 -22.86 3.33
CA GLU A 244 16.86 -23.30 4.27
C GLU A 244 16.41 -23.16 5.72
N ARG A 245 15.68 -22.08 6.03
CA ARG A 245 15.19 -21.80 7.39
C ARG A 245 13.97 -22.64 7.78
N VAL A 246 13.04 -22.93 6.86
CA VAL A 246 11.78 -23.64 7.17
C VAL A 246 11.79 -25.13 6.79
N GLY A 247 12.80 -25.57 6.04
CA GLY A 247 12.97 -26.94 5.54
C GLY A 247 12.12 -27.26 4.30
N ALA A 248 10.81 -27.04 4.39
CA ALA A 248 9.88 -27.21 3.27
C ALA A 248 8.73 -26.22 3.37
N ALA A 249 8.20 -25.80 2.22
CA ALA A 249 7.05 -24.92 2.12
C ALA A 249 6.24 -25.22 0.87
N THR A 250 4.93 -25.04 0.95
CA THR A 250 4.05 -25.10 -0.21
C THR A 250 4.28 -23.91 -1.15
N VAL A 251 3.90 -24.07 -2.42
CA VAL A 251 3.91 -22.97 -3.40
C VAL A 251 3.09 -21.77 -2.89
N THR A 252 1.99 -22.00 -2.18
CA THR A 252 1.18 -20.93 -1.59
C THR A 252 1.93 -20.18 -0.50
N GLU A 253 2.64 -20.89 0.38
CA GLU A 253 3.46 -20.27 1.43
C GLU A 253 4.61 -19.46 0.83
N LEU A 254 5.27 -19.96 -0.23
CA LEU A 254 6.35 -19.23 -0.92
C LEU A 254 5.85 -18.00 -1.68
N ARG A 255 4.67 -18.08 -2.30
CA ARG A 255 4.00 -16.91 -2.90
C ARG A 255 3.61 -15.88 -1.84
N THR A 256 3.13 -16.34 -0.69
CA THR A 256 2.78 -15.47 0.44
C THR A 256 4.02 -14.79 1.00
N PHE A 257 5.11 -15.53 1.20
CA PHE A 257 6.41 -14.99 1.60
C PHE A 257 6.89 -13.91 0.63
N ALA A 258 6.85 -14.15 -0.67
CA ALA A 258 7.22 -13.13 -1.66
C ALA A 258 6.35 -11.86 -1.54
N LEU A 259 5.05 -12.02 -1.31
CA LEU A 259 4.12 -10.89 -1.18
C LEU A 259 4.31 -10.08 0.11
N THR A 260 4.63 -10.72 1.24
CA THR A 260 4.67 -10.05 2.57
C THR A 260 6.08 -9.69 3.04
N GLU A 261 7.07 -10.50 2.68
CA GLU A 261 8.45 -10.34 3.17
C GLU A 261 9.41 -9.82 2.12
N THR A 262 8.99 -9.70 0.86
CA THR A 262 9.84 -9.14 -0.19
C THR A 262 9.12 -8.06 -1.00
N VAL A 263 9.82 -7.31 -1.86
CA VAL A 263 9.18 -6.35 -2.79
C VAL A 263 8.37 -7.02 -3.93
N TYR A 264 8.55 -8.31 -4.14
CA TYR A 264 8.07 -9.01 -5.34
C TYR A 264 6.60 -9.40 -5.27
N ARG A 265 6.04 -9.81 -6.42
CA ARG A 265 4.68 -10.34 -6.56
C ARG A 265 4.66 -11.86 -6.43
N ALA A 266 3.49 -12.40 -6.12
CA ALA A 266 3.23 -13.84 -6.18
C ALA A 266 3.52 -14.46 -7.57
N ALA A 267 3.27 -13.71 -8.65
CA ALA A 267 3.58 -14.13 -10.01
C ALA A 267 5.11 -14.24 -10.25
N ASP A 268 5.90 -13.33 -9.66
CA ASP A 268 7.36 -13.39 -9.72
C ASP A 268 7.87 -14.66 -9.02
N ALA A 269 7.34 -14.98 -7.83
CA ALA A 269 7.69 -16.20 -7.11
C ALA A 269 7.39 -17.45 -7.93
N THR A 270 6.19 -17.53 -8.55
CA THR A 270 5.83 -18.66 -9.43
C THR A 270 6.86 -18.84 -10.56
N ARG A 271 7.29 -17.76 -11.21
CA ARG A 271 8.30 -17.81 -12.28
C ARG A 271 9.65 -18.31 -11.76
N VAL A 272 10.10 -17.79 -10.62
CA VAL A 272 11.36 -18.21 -10.00
C VAL A 272 11.33 -19.69 -9.58
N LEU A 273 10.21 -20.16 -9.03
CA LEU A 273 10.05 -21.56 -8.62
C LEU A 273 10.13 -22.51 -9.82
N HIS A 274 9.53 -22.15 -10.96
CA HIS A 274 9.72 -22.94 -12.18
C HIS A 274 11.20 -23.07 -12.55
N THR A 275 11.95 -21.95 -12.57
CA THR A 275 13.39 -21.99 -12.87
C THR A 275 14.18 -22.80 -11.83
N LEU A 276 13.86 -22.69 -10.54
CA LEU A 276 14.54 -23.46 -9.50
C LEU A 276 14.29 -24.97 -9.63
N ILE A 277 13.07 -25.37 -9.98
CA ILE A 277 12.72 -26.79 -10.23
C ILE A 277 13.43 -27.31 -11.48
N ASP A 278 13.36 -26.56 -12.59
CA ASP A 278 13.94 -26.95 -13.87
C ASP A 278 15.47 -27.10 -13.81
N THR A 279 16.12 -26.31 -12.95
CA THR A 279 17.57 -26.40 -12.69
C THR A 279 17.95 -27.44 -11.64
N GLY A 280 16.97 -28.08 -11.00
CA GLY A 280 17.20 -29.05 -9.92
C GLY A 280 17.72 -28.42 -8.62
N ALA A 281 17.58 -27.11 -8.45
CA ALA A 281 17.99 -26.40 -7.23
C ALA A 281 17.02 -26.60 -6.06
N VAL A 282 15.79 -27.04 -6.34
CA VAL A 282 14.78 -27.46 -5.36
C VAL A 282 14.05 -28.68 -5.89
N ALA A 283 13.56 -29.53 -4.99
CA ALA A 283 12.66 -30.63 -5.30
C ALA A 283 11.20 -30.25 -5.01
N ARG A 284 10.28 -30.89 -5.73
CA ARG A 284 8.84 -30.73 -5.53
C ARG A 284 8.12 -32.05 -5.26
N GLU A 285 7.02 -31.97 -4.53
CA GLU A 285 6.13 -33.11 -4.26
C GLU A 285 4.67 -32.72 -4.45
N PRO A 286 3.92 -33.38 -5.36
CA PRO A 286 4.35 -34.46 -6.26
C PRO A 286 5.38 -34.03 -7.32
N ALA A 287 6.19 -34.99 -7.80
CA ALA A 287 7.26 -34.73 -8.77
C ALA A 287 6.75 -34.29 -10.16
N HIS A 288 5.49 -34.60 -10.49
CA HIS A 288 4.86 -34.33 -11.79
C HIS A 288 3.55 -33.55 -11.61
N GLY A 289 3.09 -32.90 -12.69
CA GLY A 289 1.83 -32.16 -12.70
C GLY A 289 2.01 -30.64 -12.67
N ARG A 290 0.89 -29.91 -12.52
CA ARG A 290 0.90 -28.44 -12.42
C ARG A 290 1.47 -28.01 -11.08
N LEU A 291 2.12 -26.85 -11.05
CA LEU A 291 2.61 -26.24 -9.82
C LEU A 291 1.45 -25.59 -9.06
N GLY A 292 0.59 -26.44 -8.49
CA GLY A 292 -0.55 -26.05 -7.68
C GLY A 292 -0.13 -25.45 -6.34
N GLY A 293 -1.07 -24.80 -5.65
CA GLY A 293 -0.77 -24.09 -4.41
C GLY A 293 -0.35 -25.00 -3.25
N ASP A 294 -0.78 -26.26 -3.26
CA ASP A 294 -0.52 -27.32 -2.27
C ASP A 294 0.75 -28.12 -2.55
N VAL A 295 1.40 -27.91 -3.71
CA VAL A 295 2.65 -28.58 -4.05
C VAL A 295 3.73 -28.17 -3.07
N MET A 296 4.37 -29.17 -2.45
CA MET A 296 5.43 -28.96 -1.48
C MET A 296 6.75 -28.74 -2.20
N ILE A 297 7.53 -27.76 -1.74
CA ILE A 297 8.86 -27.42 -2.24
C ILE A 297 9.87 -27.55 -1.10
N ARG A 298 11.02 -28.13 -1.39
CA ARG A 298 12.14 -28.30 -0.46
C ARG A 298 13.46 -28.24 -1.23
N LEU A 299 14.55 -27.96 -0.52
CA LEU A 299 15.90 -28.07 -1.07
C LEU A 299 16.23 -29.52 -1.46
#